data_AF-A0A0G1XSW1-F1
#
_entry.id   AF-A0A0G1XSW1-F1
#
_cell.length_a   1.000
_cell.length_b   1.000
_cell.length_c   1.000
_cell.angle_alpha   90.00
_cell.angle_beta   90.00
_cell.angle_gamma   90.00
#
_symmetry.space_group_name_H-M   'P 1'
#
loop_
_entity.id
_entity.type
_entity.pdbx_description
1 polymer ?
#
loop_
_entity_poly.entity_id
_entity_poly.type
_entity_poly.pdbx_seq_one_letter_code
_entity_poly.pdbx_strand_id
1 'polypeptide(L)'
;MSKKIIFWSLVVAALFYLIFTLAVLGATGAGTTQDALSGLYGVLGKSAVVVGSLIGFLAVFTSYIVFGADLRLTFEYDYGFHKFSSWLVAFLPPVFLFWSGFTDLVKILSIVGSVGLGVFTLFTVLVGWREREKLESFLGFKPQGWWLFPLGTLIVLGALSDVFSLF
;
A
#
# COMPACT_ATOMS: atom_id res chain seq x y z
N MET A 1 7.88 -15.20 21.10
CA MET A 1 7.46 -16.06 19.97
C MET A 1 6.99 -15.26 18.75
N SER A 2 6.18 -14.21 18.93
CA SER A 2 5.65 -13.35 17.85
C SER A 2 6.72 -12.61 17.02
N LYS A 3 7.75 -12.02 17.63
CA LYS A 3 8.79 -11.22 16.91
C LYS A 3 9.50 -12.02 15.80
N LYS A 4 9.81 -13.29 16.05
CA LYS A 4 10.48 -14.18 15.08
C LYS A 4 9.57 -14.49 13.89
N ILE A 5 8.27 -14.71 14.12
CA ILE A 5 7.29 -14.98 13.07
C ILE A 5 7.13 -13.75 12.17
N ILE A 6 6.99 -12.56 12.76
CA ILE A 6 6.89 -11.30 12.02
C ILE A 6 8.11 -11.12 11.11
N PHE A 7 9.32 -11.29 11.67
CA PHE A 7 10.55 -11.17 10.90
C PHE A 7 10.60 -12.14 9.71
N TRP A 8 10.33 -13.43 9.95
CA TRP A 8 10.35 -14.42 8.87
C TRP A 8 9.25 -14.20 7.84
N SER A 9 8.06 -13.75 8.24
CA SER A 9 6.99 -13.42 7.30
C SER A 9 7.38 -12.26 6.37
N LEU A 10 8.07 -11.23 6.92
CA LEU A 10 8.56 -10.10 6.14
C LEU A 10 9.68 -10.54 5.16
N VAL A 11 10.61 -11.37 5.62
CA VAL A 11 11.70 -11.90 4.78
C VAL A 11 11.13 -12.73 3.63
N VAL A 12 10.18 -13.62 3.91
CA VAL A 12 9.55 -14.44 2.87
C VAL A 12 8.83 -13.55 1.86
N ALA A 13 8.02 -12.59 2.31
CA ALA A 13 7.35 -11.65 1.41
C ALA A 13 8.34 -10.89 0.51
N ALA A 14 9.41 -10.34 1.10
CA ALA A 14 10.45 -9.63 0.36
C ALA A 14 11.14 -10.50 -0.69
N LEU A 15 11.45 -11.76 -0.35
CA LEU A 15 12.04 -12.71 -1.29
C LEU A 15 11.11 -13.03 -2.47
N PHE A 16 9.81 -13.23 -2.20
CA PHE A 16 8.84 -13.46 -3.27
C PHE A 16 8.74 -12.26 -4.23
N TYR A 17 8.69 -11.03 -3.69
CA TYR A 17 8.70 -9.82 -4.51
C TYR A 17 9.98 -9.69 -5.34
N LEU A 18 11.14 -9.97 -4.75
CA LEU A 18 12.43 -9.89 -5.42
C LEU A 18 12.52 -10.91 -6.56
N ILE A 19 12.15 -12.17 -6.31
CA ILE A 19 12.17 -13.23 -7.33
C ILE A 19 11.22 -12.88 -8.48
N PHE A 20 10.00 -12.44 -8.16
CA PHE A 20 9.03 -12.02 -9.17
C PHE A 20 9.56 -10.86 -10.02
N THR A 21 10.11 -9.82 -9.38
CA THR A 21 10.65 -8.64 -10.07
C THR A 21 11.81 -9.00 -10.98
N LEU A 22 12.77 -9.80 -10.50
CA LEU A 22 13.91 -10.24 -11.31
C LEU A 22 13.47 -11.15 -12.46
N ALA A 23 12.49 -12.02 -12.25
CA ALA A 23 11.96 -12.87 -13.32
C ALA A 23 11.29 -12.05 -14.43
N VAL A 24 10.45 -11.09 -14.08
CA VAL A 24 9.77 -10.20 -15.03
C VAL A 24 10.77 -9.33 -15.78
N LEU A 25 11.68 -8.66 -15.05
CA LEU A 25 12.68 -7.78 -15.64
C LEU A 25 13.67 -8.55 -16.51
N GLY A 26 14.07 -9.75 -16.08
CA GLY A 26 14.93 -10.65 -16.87
C GLY A 26 14.24 -11.17 -18.14
N ALA A 27 12.93 -11.41 -18.09
CA ALA A 27 12.17 -11.90 -19.23
C ALA A 27 11.81 -10.80 -20.26
N THR A 28 11.51 -9.58 -19.80
CA THR A 28 10.98 -8.50 -20.64
C THR A 28 11.95 -7.34 -20.88
N GLY A 29 12.98 -7.19 -20.04
CA GLY A 29 13.99 -6.13 -20.17
C GLY A 29 13.37 -4.73 -20.18
N ALA A 30 13.76 -3.92 -21.17
CA ALA A 30 13.21 -2.57 -21.36
C ALA A 30 11.72 -2.54 -21.77
N GLY A 31 11.13 -3.70 -22.10
CA GLY A 31 9.71 -3.85 -22.44
C GLY A 31 8.79 -4.09 -21.24
N THR A 32 9.29 -3.99 -19.99
CA THR A 32 8.44 -4.12 -18.80
C THR A 32 7.40 -3.00 -18.75
N THR A 33 6.13 -3.37 -18.72
CA THR A 33 5.01 -2.43 -18.62
C THR A 33 4.73 -2.06 -17.16
N GLN A 34 3.99 -0.97 -16.92
CA GLN A 34 3.64 -0.49 -15.59
C GLN A 34 2.87 -1.52 -14.75
N ASP A 35 2.05 -2.35 -15.38
CA ASP A 35 1.27 -3.44 -14.76
C ASP A 35 2.02 -4.78 -14.74
N ALA A 36 3.24 -4.84 -15.26
CA ALA A 36 4.09 -6.01 -15.50
C ALA A 36 3.49 -7.10 -16.42
N LEU A 37 2.24 -7.51 -16.19
CA LEU A 37 1.58 -8.61 -16.88
C LEU A 37 1.42 -8.39 -18.38
N SER A 38 1.04 -7.18 -18.81
CA SER A 38 0.88 -6.90 -20.25
C SER A 38 2.21 -6.98 -21.01
N GLY A 39 3.33 -6.63 -20.38
CA GLY A 39 4.68 -6.80 -20.93
C GLY A 39 5.11 -8.25 -21.14
N LEU A 40 4.51 -9.20 -20.41
CA LEU A 40 4.81 -10.64 -20.56
C LEU A 40 4.09 -11.28 -21.74
N TYR A 41 3.27 -10.53 -22.49
CA TYR A 41 2.53 -11.07 -23.64
C TYR A 41 3.41 -11.80 -24.65
N GLY A 42 4.61 -11.26 -24.94
CA GLY A 42 5.57 -11.85 -25.87
C GLY A 42 6.27 -13.12 -25.35
N VAL A 43 6.28 -13.35 -24.03
CA VAL A 43 7.01 -14.46 -23.38
C VAL A 43 6.07 -15.60 -23.00
N LEU A 44 4.95 -15.29 -22.34
CA LEU A 44 3.99 -16.27 -21.83
C LEU A 44 2.85 -16.55 -22.80
N GLY A 45 2.65 -15.70 -23.80
CA GLY A 45 1.53 -15.76 -24.73
C GLY A 45 0.22 -15.21 -24.15
N LYS A 46 -0.73 -14.93 -25.05
CA LYS A 46 -2.00 -14.26 -24.73
C LYS A 46 -2.83 -14.97 -23.66
N SER A 47 -2.94 -16.29 -23.73
CA SER A 47 -3.80 -17.08 -22.83
C SER A 47 -3.34 -16.98 -21.38
N ALA A 48 -2.04 -17.11 -21.13
CA ALA A 48 -1.47 -17.00 -19.80
C ALA A 48 -1.66 -15.59 -19.21
N VAL A 49 -1.44 -14.54 -20.01
CA VAL A 49 -1.63 -13.14 -19.57
C VAL A 49 -3.10 -12.87 -19.24
N VAL A 50 -4.05 -13.34 -20.06
CA VAL A 50 -5.48 -13.14 -19.80
C VAL A 50 -5.92 -13.85 -18.52
N VAL A 51 -5.50 -15.10 -18.32
CA VAL A 51 -5.84 -15.86 -17.10
C VAL A 51 -5.22 -15.20 -15.87
N GLY A 52 -3.94 -14.82 -15.94
CA GLY A 52 -3.25 -14.12 -14.85
C GLY A 52 -3.92 -12.78 -14.50
N SER A 53 -4.29 -12.00 -15.51
CA SER A 53 -4.99 -10.73 -15.33
C SER A 53 -6.38 -10.92 -14.71
N LEU A 54 -7.10 -11.98 -15.10
CA LEU A 54 -8.41 -12.29 -14.52
C LEU A 54 -8.30 -12.71 -13.05
N ILE A 55 -7.30 -13.53 -12.71
CA ILE A 55 -7.02 -13.90 -11.32
C ILE A 55 -6.67 -12.65 -10.49
N GLY A 56 -5.78 -11.79 -11.01
CA GLY A 56 -5.43 -10.54 -10.36
C GLY A 56 -6.63 -9.60 -10.18
N PHE A 57 -7.47 -9.47 -11.21
CA PHE A 57 -8.71 -8.70 -11.15
C PHE A 57 -9.67 -9.21 -10.06
N LEU A 58 -9.90 -10.53 -10.00
CA LEU A 58 -10.77 -11.12 -8.98
C LEU A 58 -10.20 -10.94 -7.56
N ALA A 59 -8.87 -11.05 -7.40
CA ALA A 59 -8.22 -10.79 -6.12
C ALA A 59 -8.43 -9.33 -5.67
N VAL A 60 -8.19 -8.36 -6.56
CA VAL A 60 -8.39 -6.93 -6.23
C VAL A 60 -9.88 -6.63 -5.99
N PHE A 61 -10.77 -7.20 -6.81
CA PHE A 61 -12.22 -6.99 -6.69
C PHE A 61 -12.76 -7.49 -5.34
N THR A 62 -12.33 -8.67 -4.90
CA THR A 62 -12.74 -9.21 -3.60
C THR A 62 -12.22 -8.36 -2.44
N SER A 63 -10.94 -7.95 -2.47
CA SER A 63 -10.40 -7.02 -1.46
C SER A 63 -11.13 -5.67 -1.46
N TYR A 64 -11.48 -5.14 -2.63
CA TYR A 64 -12.20 -3.87 -2.76
C TYR A 64 -13.59 -3.92 -2.09
N ILE A 65 -14.34 -5.01 -2.27
CA ILE A 65 -15.66 -5.17 -1.63
C ILE A 65 -15.52 -5.15 -0.09
N VAL A 66 -14.52 -5.87 0.45
CA VAL A 66 -14.29 -5.92 1.90
C VAL A 66 -13.92 -4.54 2.44
N PHE A 67 -12.96 -3.85 1.81
CA PHE A 67 -12.57 -2.50 2.22
C PHE A 67 -13.72 -1.48 2.09
N GLY A 68 -14.52 -1.58 1.03
CA GLY A 68 -15.68 -0.71 0.84
C GLY A 68 -16.76 -0.94 1.90
N ALA A 69 -16.96 -2.20 2.33
CA ALA A 69 -17.85 -2.52 3.43
C ALA A 69 -17.34 -1.95 4.76
N ASP A 70 -16.05 -2.10 5.05
CA ASP A 70 -15.44 -1.55 6.26
C ASP A 70 -15.57 -0.02 6.31
N LEU A 71 -15.22 0.67 5.22
CA LEU A 71 -15.36 2.13 5.12
C LEU A 71 -16.81 2.58 5.29
N ARG A 72 -17.76 1.87 4.68
CA ARG A 72 -19.18 2.18 4.86
C ARG A 72 -19.59 2.08 6.33
N LEU A 73 -19.15 1.03 7.04
CA LEU A 73 -19.45 0.83 8.46
C LEU A 73 -18.80 1.93 9.31
N THR A 74 -17.54 2.29 9.04
CA THR A 74 -16.88 3.43 9.69
C THR A 74 -17.67 4.72 9.48
N PHE A 75 -18.11 5.03 8.26
CA PHE A 75 -18.90 6.24 8.02
C PHE A 75 -20.28 6.21 8.69
N GLU A 76 -20.94 5.05 8.69
CA GLU A 76 -22.27 4.88 9.30
C GLU A 76 -22.22 4.99 10.83
N TYR A 77 -21.27 4.31 11.48
CA TYR A 77 -21.23 4.23 12.94
C TYR A 77 -20.31 5.24 13.61
N ASP A 78 -19.13 5.53 13.03
CA ASP A 78 -18.15 6.43 13.67
C ASP A 78 -18.40 7.89 13.28
N TYR A 79 -18.80 8.14 12.02
CA TYR A 79 -19.09 9.50 11.53
C TYR A 79 -20.60 9.82 11.51
N GLY A 80 -21.47 8.86 11.83
CA GLY A 80 -22.91 9.07 11.94
C GLY A 80 -23.64 9.35 10.63
N PHE A 81 -23.07 8.98 9.48
CA PHE A 81 -23.71 9.17 8.18
C PHE A 81 -24.88 8.20 7.97
N HIS A 82 -25.90 8.64 7.22
CA HIS A 82 -26.99 7.76 6.82
C HIS A 82 -26.51 6.68 5.85
N LYS A 83 -27.09 5.48 5.94
CA LYS A 83 -26.70 4.27 5.19
C LYS A 83 -26.41 4.49 3.70
N PHE A 84 -27.24 5.27 3.01
CA PHE A 84 -27.07 5.56 1.58
C PHE A 84 -25.89 6.49 1.32
N SER A 85 -25.73 7.54 2.13
CA SER A 85 -24.60 8.47 2.04
C SER A 85 -23.28 7.78 2.37
N SER A 86 -23.24 6.91 3.39
CA SER A 86 -22.05 6.11 3.73
C SER A 86 -21.63 5.19 2.59
N TRP A 87 -22.59 4.57 1.91
CA TRP A 87 -22.31 3.73 0.73
C TRP A 87 -21.75 4.55 -0.43
N LEU A 88 -22.37 5.70 -0.74
CA LEU A 88 -21.90 6.60 -1.79
C LEU A 88 -20.49 7.10 -1.51
N VAL A 89 -20.20 7.58 -0.30
CA VAL A 89 -18.89 8.13 0.07
C VAL A 89 -17.82 7.04 0.12
N ALA A 90 -18.15 5.78 0.42
CA ALA A 90 -17.19 4.68 0.36
C ALA A 90 -16.84 4.28 -1.09
N PHE A 91 -17.81 4.31 -2.01
CA PHE A 91 -17.63 3.80 -3.38
C PHE A 91 -17.26 4.87 -4.42
N LEU A 92 -17.78 6.09 -4.30
CA LEU A 92 -17.57 7.16 -5.27
C LEU A 92 -16.12 7.65 -5.41
N PRO A 93 -15.30 7.78 -4.35
CA PRO A 93 -13.99 8.41 -4.50
C PRO A 93 -13.06 7.69 -5.50
N PRO A 94 -12.92 6.35 -5.47
CA PRO A 94 -12.16 5.63 -6.49
C PRO A 94 -12.67 5.86 -7.92
N VAL A 95 -14.00 5.88 -8.12
CA VAL A 95 -14.62 6.11 -9.44
C VAL A 95 -14.35 7.53 -9.93
N PHE A 96 -14.48 8.51 -9.05
CA PHE A 96 -14.24 9.92 -9.36
C PHE A 96 -12.77 10.17 -9.73
N LEU A 97 -11.83 9.57 -9.01
CA LEU A 97 -10.39 9.67 -9.31
C LEU A 97 -10.08 9.07 -10.68
N PHE A 98 -10.65 7.92 -11.01
CA PHE A 98 -10.48 7.30 -12.32
C PHE A 98 -11.01 8.21 -13.44
N TRP A 99 -12.21 8.78 -13.28
CA TRP A 99 -12.77 9.75 -14.24
C TRP A 99 -11.97 11.05 -14.36
N SER A 100 -11.28 11.45 -13.30
CA SER A 100 -10.40 12.62 -13.31
C SER A 100 -9.09 12.38 -14.07
N GLY A 101 -8.87 11.18 -14.61
CA GLY A 101 -7.69 10.84 -15.43
C GLY A 101 -6.55 10.16 -14.67
N PHE A 102 -6.77 9.75 -13.41
CA PHE A 102 -5.78 8.98 -12.65
C PHE A 102 -5.82 7.51 -13.11
N THR A 103 -5.06 7.18 -14.16
CA THR A 103 -4.97 5.82 -14.73
C THR A 103 -3.57 5.20 -14.62
N ASP A 104 -2.56 5.98 -14.26
CA ASP A 104 -1.17 5.50 -14.12
C ASP A 104 -1.00 4.75 -12.79
N LEU A 105 -0.89 3.42 -12.88
CA LEU A 105 -0.78 2.54 -11.72
C LEU A 105 0.46 2.83 -10.86
N VAL A 106 1.60 3.13 -11.49
CA VAL A 106 2.85 3.36 -10.76
C VAL A 106 2.76 4.66 -9.96
N LYS A 107 2.21 5.72 -10.58
CA LYS A 107 2.00 6.99 -9.88
C LYS A 107 1.04 6.83 -8.71
N ILE A 108 -0.09 6.16 -8.92
CA ILE A 108 -1.09 5.93 -7.86
C ILE A 108 -0.46 5.15 -6.70
N LEU A 109 0.26 4.07 -6.97
CA LEU A 109 0.94 3.28 -5.93
C LEU A 109 2.01 4.08 -5.20
N SER A 110 2.77 4.93 -5.92
CA SER A 110 3.79 5.80 -5.31
C SER A 110 3.16 6.75 -4.30
N ILE A 111 2.10 7.48 -4.68
CA ILE A 111 1.43 8.45 -3.83
C ILE A 111 0.77 7.77 -2.63
N VAL A 112 0.01 6.69 -2.86
CA VAL A 112 -0.65 5.96 -1.79
C VAL A 112 0.38 5.36 -0.83
N GLY A 113 1.48 4.84 -1.36
CA GLY A 113 2.59 4.30 -0.58
C GLY A 113 3.28 5.37 0.25
N SER A 114 3.68 6.48 -0.35
CA SER A 114 4.44 7.52 0.34
C SER A 114 3.59 8.28 1.35
N VAL A 115 2.37 8.70 0.99
CA VAL A 115 1.43 9.35 1.91
C VAL A 115 0.97 8.38 3.00
N GLY A 116 0.57 7.17 2.63
CA GLY A 116 0.11 6.15 3.58
C GLY A 116 1.18 5.79 4.59
N LEU A 117 2.38 5.42 4.13
CA LEU A 117 3.50 5.10 5.02
C LEU A 117 3.93 6.32 5.85
N GLY A 118 3.88 7.53 5.29
CA GLY A 118 4.16 8.77 6.03
C GLY A 118 3.22 8.95 7.22
N VAL A 119 1.92 8.83 6.99
CA VAL A 119 0.89 8.95 8.04
C VAL A 119 1.00 7.81 9.06
N PHE A 120 1.13 6.55 8.62
CA PHE A 120 1.28 5.40 9.52
C PHE A 120 2.53 5.49 10.40
N THR A 121 3.66 5.91 9.82
CA THR A 121 4.91 6.09 10.56
C THR A 121 4.80 7.23 11.55
N LEU A 122 4.19 8.35 11.17
CA LEU A 122 3.96 9.48 12.06
C LEU A 122 3.16 9.05 13.30
N PHE A 123 2.02 8.36 13.10
CA PHE A 123 1.23 7.85 14.22
C PHE A 123 2.00 6.86 15.08
N THR A 124 2.76 5.94 14.47
CA THR A 124 3.56 4.95 15.20
C THR A 124 4.64 5.61 16.05
N VAL A 125 5.31 6.65 15.53
CA VAL A 125 6.31 7.43 16.29
C VAL A 125 5.67 8.22 17.42
N LEU A 126 4.52 8.88 17.18
CA LEU A 126 3.81 9.65 18.21
C LEU A 126 3.34 8.76 19.37
N VAL A 127 2.75 7.61 19.05
CA VAL A 127 2.36 6.61 20.07
C VAL A 127 3.59 6.09 20.79
N GLY A 128 4.66 5.79 20.05
CA GLY A 128 5.93 5.32 20.61
C GLY A 128 6.58 6.32 21.57
N TRP A 129 6.44 7.61 21.29
CA TRP A 129 6.94 8.68 22.15
C TRP A 129 6.08 8.86 23.40
N ARG A 130 4.73 8.81 23.26
CA ARG A 130 3.80 8.94 24.38
C ARG A 130 3.90 7.80 25.39
N GLU A 131 4.03 6.56 24.91
CA GLU A 131 4.00 5.35 25.75
C GLU A 131 5.41 4.75 25.97
N ARG A 132 6.45 5.61 25.92
CA ARG A 132 7.86 5.19 25.94
C ARG A 132 8.21 4.28 27.11
N GLU A 133 7.72 4.57 28.31
CA GLU A 133 8.03 3.77 29.51
C GLU A 133 7.42 2.35 29.45
N LYS A 134 6.22 2.20 28.88
CA LYS A 134 5.58 0.89 28.69
C LYS A 134 6.22 0.10 27.54
N LEU A 135 6.70 0.81 26.51
CA LEU A 135 7.47 0.22 25.42
C LEU A 135 8.85 -0.24 25.88
N GLU A 136 9.50 0.49 26.78
CA GLU A 136 10.79 0.11 27.36
C GLU A 136 10.71 -1.21 28.13
N SER A 137 9.65 -1.41 28.93
CA SER A 137 9.43 -2.67 29.66
C SER A 137 9.06 -3.84 28.74
N PHE A 138 8.38 -3.60 27.62
CA PHE A 138 7.96 -4.64 26.66
C PHE A 138 9.03 -4.99 25.62
N LEU A 139 9.81 -4.01 25.15
CA LEU A 139 10.83 -4.20 24.12
C LEU A 139 12.19 -4.63 24.69
N GLY A 140 12.48 -4.33 25.97
CA GLY A 140 13.77 -4.65 26.59
C GLY A 140 14.95 -3.85 26.03
N PHE A 141 14.68 -2.85 25.19
CA PHE A 141 15.63 -1.91 24.62
C PHE A 141 15.03 -0.50 24.77
N LYS A 142 15.87 0.50 25.08
CA LYS A 142 15.44 1.90 25.12
C LYS A 142 15.43 2.45 23.70
N PRO A 143 14.26 2.65 23.05
CA PRO A 143 14.23 3.35 21.78
C PRO A 143 14.84 4.75 22.00
N GLN A 144 15.98 4.98 21.37
CA GLN A 144 16.67 6.26 21.41
C GLN A 144 15.90 7.21 20.49
N GLY A 145 15.15 8.14 21.11
CA GLY A 145 14.20 9.01 20.39
C GLY A 145 14.81 9.80 19.25
N TRP A 146 16.14 10.01 19.26
CA TRP A 146 16.87 10.69 18.20
C TRP A 146 16.78 10.02 16.83
N TRP A 147 16.65 8.70 16.72
CA TRP A 147 16.56 8.01 15.42
C TRP A 147 15.14 7.99 14.83
N LEU A 148 14.11 8.22 15.65
CA LEU A 148 12.71 8.21 15.19
C LEU A 148 12.34 9.50 14.44
N PHE A 149 12.92 10.64 14.81
CA PHE A 149 12.71 11.92 14.14
C PHE A 149 13.21 11.92 12.67
N PRO A 150 14.47 11.61 12.36
CA PRO A 150 14.96 11.62 10.98
C PRO A 150 14.25 10.61 10.08
N LEU A 151 13.85 9.45 10.61
CA LEU A 151 13.08 8.46 9.86
C LEU A 151 11.68 9.00 9.49
N GLY A 152 10.98 9.62 10.45
CA GLY A 152 9.70 10.28 10.17
C GLY A 152 9.84 11.46 9.21
N THR A 153 10.90 12.25 9.34
CA THR A 153 11.12 13.42 8.45
C THR A 153 11.44 12.98 7.02
N LEU A 154 12.27 11.95 6.82
CA LEU A 154 12.61 11.42 5.50
C LEU A 154 11.38 10.88 4.75
N ILE A 155 10.48 10.19 5.44
CA ILE A 155 9.28 9.61 4.81
C ILE A 155 8.26 10.70 4.50
N VAL A 156 8.07 11.69 5.38
CA VAL A 156 7.19 12.85 5.11
C VAL A 156 7.73 13.69 3.94
N LEU A 157 9.05 13.88 3.85
CA LEU A 157 9.67 14.56 2.71
C LEU A 157 9.49 13.78 1.40
N GLY A 158 9.59 12.45 1.44
CA GLY A 158 9.30 11.59 0.29
C GLY A 158 7.83 11.66 -0.15
N ALA A 159 6.90 11.71 0.81
CA ALA A 159 5.48 11.91 0.52
C ALA A 159 5.21 13.27 -0.13
N LEU A 160 5.87 14.32 0.34
CA LEU A 160 5.77 15.64 -0.25
C LEU A 160 6.34 15.67 -1.67
N SER A 161 7.51 15.07 -1.93
CA SER A 161 8.09 15.05 -3.28
C SER A 161 7.23 14.33 -4.30
N ASP A 162 6.58 13.23 -3.91
CA ASP A 162 5.65 12.50 -4.79
C ASP A 162 4.40 13.32 -5.10
N VAL A 163 3.84 14.03 -4.11
CA VAL A 163 2.70 14.92 -4.31
C VAL A 163 3.06 16.13 -5.19
N PHE A 164 4.29 16.65 -5.09
CA PHE A 164 4.76 17.72 -5.98
C PHE A 164 5.03 17.24 -7.41
N SER A 165 5.38 15.96 -7.62
CA SER A 165 5.54 15.40 -8.98
C SER A 165 4.22 15.25 -9.77
N LEU A 166 3.10 15.49 -9.10
CA LEU A 166 1.73 15.46 -9.63
C LEU A 166 1.32 16.81 -10.26
N PHE A 167 2.05 17.89 -9.96
CA PHE A 167 1.88 19.24 -10.51
C PHE A 167 2.99 19.57 -11.53
#